data_AF-A0AAF3FFA3-F1
#
_entry.id   AF-A0AAF3FFA3-F1
#
_cell.length_a   1.000
_cell.length_b   1.000
_cell.length_c   1.000
_cell.angle_alpha   90.00
_cell.angle_beta   90.00
_cell.angle_gamma   90.00
#
_symmetry.space_group_name_H-M   'P 1'
#
loop_
_entity.id
_entity.type
_entity.pdbx_description
1 polymer ?
#
loop_
_entity_poly.entity_id
_entity_poly.type
_entity_poly.pdbx_seq_one_letter_code
_entity_poly.pdbx_strand_id
1 'polypeptide(L)'
;MFVILGYSGADMRNLCGEAAMGPIRDIVNDSKYDIETVPIENIRPISIFDFRGACCVVRPTVMKKDLKAYHEWDKKFGCLPTPNDDGEENEDS
;
A
#
# COMPACT_ATOMS: atom_id res chain seq x y z
N MET A 1 -5.84 -14.59 1.79
CA MET A 1 -6.53 -13.31 2.12
C MET A 1 -5.59 -12.18 1.73
N PHE A 2 -6.02 -11.24 0.89
CA PHE A 2 -5.20 -10.06 0.51
C PHE A 2 -5.17 -9.09 1.69
N VAL A 3 -3.98 -8.63 2.11
CA VAL A 3 -3.75 -7.94 3.40
C VAL A 3 -3.31 -6.48 3.21
N ILE A 4 -3.91 -5.76 2.25
CA ILE A 4 -3.57 -4.34 1.98
C ILE A 4 -4.41 -3.34 2.78
N LEU A 5 -5.35 -3.81 3.60
CA LEU A 5 -6.16 -2.93 4.45
C LEU A 5 -5.27 -2.20 5.47
N GLY A 6 -5.29 -0.87 5.46
CA GLY A 6 -4.49 -0.03 6.34
C GLY A 6 -3.17 0.47 5.72
N TYR A 7 -2.87 0.11 4.47
CA TYR A 7 -1.73 0.65 3.75
C TYR A 7 -1.97 2.12 3.39
N SER A 8 -0.97 2.94 3.62
CA SER A 8 -0.89 4.28 3.04
C SER A 8 -0.45 4.21 1.57
N GLY A 9 -0.49 5.34 0.86
CA GLY A 9 0.04 5.43 -0.50
C GLY A 9 1.53 5.07 -0.59
N ALA A 10 2.32 5.41 0.44
CA ALA A 10 3.72 5.03 0.51
C ALA A 10 3.90 3.51 0.65
N ASP A 11 3.06 2.87 1.47
CA ASP A 11 3.08 1.41 1.64
C ASP A 11 2.72 0.71 0.32
N MET A 12 1.75 1.24 -0.43
CA MET A 12 1.38 0.71 -1.74
C MET A 12 2.51 0.86 -2.77
N ARG A 13 3.22 2.00 -2.77
CA ARG A 13 4.41 2.17 -3.62
C ARG A 13 5.48 1.13 -3.29
N ASN A 14 5.75 0.92 -2.01
CA ASN A 14 6.72 -0.08 -1.56
C ASN A 14 6.29 -1.49 -1.92
N LEU A 15 4.99 -1.81 -1.79
CA LEU A 15 4.42 -3.09 -2.20
C LEU A 15 4.63 -3.36 -3.70
N CYS A 16 4.36 -2.37 -4.55
CA CYS A 16 4.60 -2.49 -5.99
C CYS A 16 6.08 -2.68 -6.32
N GLY A 17 6.97 -1.95 -5.64
CA GLY A 17 8.41 -2.11 -5.79
C GLY A 17 8.88 -3.51 -5.40
N GLU A 18 8.38 -4.02 -4.27
CA GLU A 18 8.72 -5.36 -3.80
C GLU A 18 8.18 -6.46 -4.72
N ALA A 19 6.97 -6.29 -5.26
CA ALA A 19 6.41 -7.21 -6.25
C ALA A 19 7.23 -7.21 -7.56
N ALA A 20 7.73 -6.04 -7.99
CA ALA A 20 8.58 -5.92 -9.18
C ALA A 20 9.92 -6.65 -9.04
N MET A 21 10.40 -6.85 -7.81
CA MET A 21 11.61 -7.64 -7.56
C MET A 21 11.39 -9.15 -7.64
N GLY A 22 10.15 -9.62 -7.71
CA GLY A 22 9.82 -11.05 -7.89
C GLY A 22 10.47 -11.65 -9.14
N PRO A 23 10.17 -11.15 -10.35
CA PRO A 23 10.82 -11.59 -11.58
C PRO A 23 12.35 -11.50 -11.55
N ILE A 24 12.91 -10.45 -10.94
CA ILE A 24 14.37 -10.27 -10.85
C ILE A 24 15.01 -11.37 -9.98
N ARG A 25 14.39 -11.72 -8.85
CA ARG A 25 14.86 -12.82 -8.00
C ARG A 25 14.80 -14.16 -8.71
N ASP A 26 13.82 -14.39 -9.57
CA ASP A 26 13.73 -15.62 -10.36
C ASP A 26 14.91 -15.76 -11.32
N ILE A 27 15.35 -14.67 -11.96
CA ILE A 27 16.58 -14.65 -12.78
C ILE A 27 17.81 -14.97 -11.93
N VAL A 28 17.96 -14.33 -10.76
CA VAL A 28 19.12 -14.55 -9.88
C VAL A 28 19.20 -16.00 -9.38
N ASN A 29 18.04 -16.65 -9.19
CA ASN A 29 17.97 -18.03 -8.71
C ASN A 29 18.07 -19.08 -9.83
N ASP A 30 17.92 -18.68 -11.10
CA ASP A 30 18.07 -19.57 -12.24
C ASP A 30 19.53 -19.56 -12.73
N SER A 31 20.21 -20.69 -12.59
CA SER A 31 21.62 -20.86 -12.99
C SER A 31 21.88 -20.63 -14.48
N LYS A 32 20.84 -20.54 -15.33
CA LYS A 32 20.96 -20.32 -16.77
C LYS A 32 21.14 -18.85 -17.15
N TYR A 33 20.79 -17.92 -16.28
CA TYR A 33 20.76 -16.50 -16.59
C TYR A 33 21.73 -15.72 -15.70
N ASP A 34 22.33 -14.68 -16.26
CA ASP A 34 23.13 -13.71 -15.54
C ASP A 34 22.36 -12.38 -15.53
N ILE A 35 22.15 -11.81 -14.35
CA ILE A 35 21.39 -10.58 -14.16
C ILE A 35 21.97 -9.39 -14.93
N GLU A 36 23.29 -9.37 -15.18
CA GLU A 36 23.93 -8.26 -15.90
C GLU A 36 23.68 -8.33 -17.42
N THR A 37 23.38 -9.51 -17.95
CA THR A 37 23.32 -9.75 -19.40
C THR A 37 21.99 -10.33 -19.90
N VAL A 38 21.05 -10.64 -19.00
CA VAL A 38 19.76 -11.22 -19.35
C VAL A 38 18.97 -10.30 -20.29
N PRO A 39 18.47 -10.82 -21.43
CA PRO A 39 17.56 -10.07 -22.28
C PRO A 39 16.22 -9.79 -21.58
N ILE A 40 15.63 -8.61 -21.82
CA ILE A 40 14.40 -8.15 -21.15
C ILE A 40 13.23 -9.10 -21.43
N GLU A 41 13.16 -9.67 -22.64
CA GLU A 41 12.14 -10.63 -23.05
C GLU A 41 12.15 -11.93 -22.23
N ASN A 42 13.27 -12.25 -21.57
CA ASN A 42 13.39 -13.42 -20.70
C ASN A 42 12.99 -13.11 -19.26
N ILE A 43 12.77 -11.84 -18.91
CA ILE A 43 12.25 -11.44 -17.60
C ILE A 43 10.73 -11.58 -17.65
N ARG A 44 10.19 -12.49 -16.83
CA ARG A 44 8.74 -12.71 -16.81
C ARG A 44 7.97 -11.45 -16.36
N PRO A 45 6.72 -11.26 -16.82
CA PRO A 45 5.86 -10.22 -16.28
C PRO A 45 5.58 -10.40 -14.79
N ILE A 46 5.30 -9.28 -14.12
CA ILE A 46 4.81 -9.27 -12.74
C ILE A 46 3.41 -9.90 -12.71
N SER A 47 3.19 -10.74 -11.72
CA SER A 47 1.94 -11.49 -11.51
C SER A 47 1.37 -11.24 -10.13
N ILE A 48 0.13 -11.70 -9.90
CA ILE A 48 -0.50 -11.61 -8.58
C ILE A 48 0.25 -12.39 -7.49
N PHE A 49 1.05 -13.40 -7.85
CA PHE A 49 1.86 -14.17 -6.91
C PHE A 49 2.98 -13.32 -6.31
N ASP A 50 3.54 -12.40 -7.08
CA ASP A 50 4.55 -11.46 -6.61
C ASP A 50 3.98 -10.53 -5.54
N PHE A 51 2.77 -10.03 -5.76
CA PHE A 51 2.06 -9.22 -4.77
C PHE A 51 1.73 -10.02 -3.51
N ARG A 52 1.41 -11.31 -3.63
CA ARG A 52 1.21 -12.18 -2.45
C ARG A 52 2.49 -12.33 -1.64
N GLY A 53 3.63 -12.54 -2.28
CA GLY A 53 4.93 -12.57 -1.62
C GLY A 53 5.29 -11.20 -1.01
N ALA A 54 5.08 -10.13 -1.76
CA ALA A 54 5.36 -8.77 -1.32
C ALA A 54 4.53 -8.35 -0.09
N CYS A 55 3.27 -8.79 0.01
CA CYS A 55 2.43 -8.55 1.20
C CYS A 55 2.98 -9.20 2.48
N CYS A 56 3.84 -10.21 2.38
CA CYS A 56 4.49 -10.82 3.55
C CYS A 56 5.69 -9.99 4.03
N VAL A 57 6.27 -9.17 3.15
CA VAL A 57 7.48 -8.36 3.40
C VAL A 57 7.10 -6.94 3.82
N VAL A 58 6.22 -6.30 3.05
CA VAL A 58 5.77 -4.93 3.30
C VAL A 58 4.73 -4.93 4.41
N ARG A 59 4.88 -4.00 5.37
CA ARG A 59 3.91 -3.80 6.45
C ARG A 59 3.28 -2.42 6.36
N PRO A 60 2.00 -2.26 6.76
CA PRO A 60 1.41 -0.93 6.87
C PRO A 60 2.23 -0.07 7.83
N THR A 61 2.54 1.16 7.42
CA THR A 61 3.32 2.08 8.25
C THR A 61 2.44 2.85 9.23
N VAL A 62 1.15 3.00 8.91
CA VAL A 62 0.21 3.74 9.76
C VAL A 62 -0.39 2.83 10.83
N MET A 63 -0.25 3.24 12.09
CA MET A 63 -0.82 2.50 13.22
C MET A 63 -2.26 2.94 13.47
N LYS A 64 -3.12 1.99 13.87
CA LYS A 64 -4.54 2.27 14.17
C LYS A 64 -4.74 3.30 15.28
N LYS A 65 -3.80 3.41 16.22
CA LYS A 65 -3.86 4.40 17.31
C LYS A 65 -3.74 5.83 16.78
N ASP A 66 -2.90 6.05 15.78
CA ASP A 66 -2.63 7.37 15.23
C ASP A 66 -3.85 7.84 14.42
N LEU A 67 -4.50 6.90 13.70
CA LEU A 67 -5.76 7.16 13.01
C LEU A 67 -6.88 7.67 13.94
N LYS A 68 -6.99 7.13 15.16
CA LYS A 68 -7.97 7.62 16.13
C LYS A 68 -7.69 9.05 16.54
N ALA A 69 -6.44 9.37 16.87
CA ALA A 69 -6.04 10.72 17.24
C ALA A 69 -6.27 11.72 16.09
N TYR A 70 -5.97 11.33 14.85
CA TYR A 70 -6.27 12.16 13.68
C TYR A 70 -7.77 12.37 13.51
N HIS A 71 -8.60 11.35 13.72
CA HIS A 71 -10.05 11.48 13.58
C HIS A 71 -10.68 12.35 14.68
N GLU A 72 -10.21 12.23 15.93
CA GLU A 72 -10.65 13.10 17.04
C GLU A 72 -10.25 14.56 16.80
N TRP A 73 -9.06 14.80 16.25
CA TRP A 73 -8.61 16.13 15.87
C TRP A 73 -9.45 16.71 14.71
N ASP A 74 -9.66 15.91 13.67
CA ASP A 74 -10.46 16.29 12.49
C ASP A 74 -11.91 16.59 12.87
N LYS A 75 -12.50 15.86 13.82
CA LYS A 75 -13.83 16.17 14.34
C LYS A 75 -13.91 17.54 15.02
N LYS A 76 -12.82 17.99 15.66
CA LYS A 76 -12.81 19.24 16.43
C LYS A 76 -12.40 20.47 15.61
N PHE A 77 -11.55 20.28 14.61
CA PHE A 77 -10.91 21.37 13.87
C PHE A 77 -10.90 21.17 12.35
N GLY A 78 -11.37 20.02 11.86
CA GLY A 78 -11.41 19.68 10.46
C GLY A 78 -12.53 20.41 9.71
N CYS A 79 -12.41 20.39 8.39
CA CYS A 79 -13.37 21.00 7.47
C CYS A 79 -14.05 19.96 6.56
N LEU A 80 -13.74 18.67 6.77
CA LEU A 80 -14.37 17.60 6.02
C LEU A 80 -15.79 17.37 6.55
N PRO A 81 -16.77 17.14 5.67
CA PRO A 81 -18.12 16.80 6.12
C PRO A 81 -18.07 15.51 6.94
N THR A 82 -18.64 15.53 8.15
CA THR A 82 -18.80 14.29 8.89
C THR A 82 -19.88 13.44 8.22
N PRO A 83 -19.75 12.11 8.12
CA PRO A 83 -20.69 11.28 7.35
C PRO A 83 -22.14 11.28 7.85
N ASN A 84 -22.41 11.89 9.01
CA ASN A 84 -23.72 11.98 9.65
C ASN A 84 -24.06 13.43 10.09
N ASP A 85 -23.51 14.45 9.42
CA ASP A 85 -23.94 15.84 9.65
C ASP A 85 -25.20 16.09 8.83
N ASP A 86 -26.32 15.57 9.31
CA ASP A 86 -27.63 16.08 8.97
C ASP A 86 -27.65 17.49 9.57
N GLY A 87 -27.56 18.51 8.73
CA GLY A 87 -27.39 19.90 9.17
C GLY A 87 -28.40 20.30 10.25
N GLU A 88 -27.95 20.37 11.49
CA GLU A 88 -28.53 21.25 12.49
C GLU A 88 -27.91 22.63 12.28
N GLU A 89 -28.50 23.38 11.35
CA GLU A 89 -28.49 24.84 11.40
C GLU A 89 -29.06 25.25 12.76
N ASN A 90 -28.20 25.47 13.74
CA ASN A 90 -28.56 26.24 14.92
C ASN A 90 -28.57 27.71 14.49
N GLU A 91 -29.74 28.18 14.07
CA GLU A 91 -30.15 29.57 14.28
C GLU A 91 -29.94 29.88 15.77
N ASP A 92 -29.02 30.79 16.09
CA ASP A 92 -29.17 31.57 17.30
C ASP A 92 -28.83 33.03 17.03
N SER A 93 -29.68 33.87 17.63
CA SER A 93 -29.99 35.27 17.30
C SER A 93 -28.94 36.29 17.74
#